data_AF-A0A453F7H4-F1
#
_entry.id   AF-A0A453F7H4-F1
#
_cell.length_a   1.000
_cell.length_b   1.000
_cell.length_c   1.000
_cell.angle_alpha   90.00
_cell.angle_beta   90.00
_cell.angle_gamma   90.00
#
_symmetry.space_group_name_H-M   'P 1'
#
loop_
_entity.id
_entity.type
_entity.pdbx_description
1 polymer ?
#
loop_
_entity_poly.entity_id
_entity_poly.type
_entity_poly.pdbx_seq_one_letter_code
_entity_poly.pdbx_strand_id
1 'polypeptide(L)'
;LEKKAVTRVVQLCATAQDMKQPPLPEAIGNLIEQYGVLFEEPKGLPPQRAFDHSIPLVPGARPVNLRPYRHSPAQKDEVERQVAEMLAQGIIQPSVSPFASPVLLV
;
A
#
# COMPACT_ATOMS: atom_id res chain seq x y z
N LEU A 1 -7.58 53.85 41.62
CA LEU A 1 -6.79 53.08 40.64
C LEU A 1 -6.64 51.65 41.14
N GLU A 2 -7.65 50.80 40.94
CA GLU A 2 -7.57 49.38 41.31
C GLU A 2 -7.45 48.54 40.03
N LYS A 3 -6.27 47.94 39.84
CA LYS A 3 -6.02 47.01 38.74
C LYS A 3 -6.56 45.63 39.13
N LYS A 4 -7.80 45.32 38.76
CA LYS A 4 -8.29 43.93 38.82
C LYS A 4 -7.64 43.12 37.71
N ALA A 5 -6.65 42.31 38.06
CA ALA A 5 -6.09 41.31 37.17
C ALA A 5 -7.10 40.15 37.04
N VAL A 6 -7.53 39.88 35.81
CA VAL A 6 -8.39 38.72 35.49
C VAL A 6 -7.48 37.57 35.08
N THR A 7 -7.29 36.61 35.97
CA THR A 7 -6.57 35.37 35.64
C THR A 7 -7.52 34.45 34.88
N ARG A 8 -7.34 34.32 33.56
CA ARG A 8 -8.02 33.26 32.79
C ARG A 8 -7.26 31.96 32.97
N VAL A 9 -7.86 31.02 33.69
CA VAL A 9 -7.41 29.62 33.74
C VAL A 9 -7.82 28.99 32.42
N VAL A 10 -6.85 28.70 31.55
CA VAL A 10 -7.07 27.90 30.35
C VAL A 10 -6.91 26.45 30.78
N GLN A 11 -8.03 25.73 30.89
CA GLN A 11 -7.98 24.29 31.09
C GLN A 11 -7.68 23.63 29.74
N LEU A 12 -6.42 23.24 29.54
CA LEU A 12 -6.01 22.35 28.46
C LEU A 12 -6.53 20.94 28.79
N CYS A 13 -7.69 20.59 28.25
CA CYS A 13 -8.15 19.20 28.28
C CYS A 13 -7.21 18.38 27.38
N ALA A 14 -6.37 17.55 28.00
CA ALA A 14 -5.74 16.45 27.29
C ALA A 14 -6.85 15.51 26.81
N THR A 15 -6.97 15.31 25.50
CA THR A 15 -7.85 14.27 24.94
C THR A 15 -7.24 12.92 25.27
N ALA A 16 -7.58 12.37 26.44
CA ALA A 16 -7.46 10.94 26.66
C ALA A 16 -8.31 10.27 25.57
N GLN A 17 -7.65 9.60 24.62
CA GLN A 17 -8.32 8.76 23.65
C GLN A 17 -8.87 7.53 24.38
N ASP A 18 -9.99 7.68 25.07
CA ASP A 18 -10.92 6.59 25.31
C ASP A 18 -12.18 6.89 24.51
N MET A 19 -12.03 6.95 23.18
CA MET A 19 -13.18 6.91 22.29
C MET A 19 -13.63 5.46 22.21
N LYS A 20 -14.50 5.05 23.14
CA LYS A 20 -15.37 3.90 22.90
C LYS A 20 -16.20 4.22 21.66
N GLN A 21 -15.75 3.74 20.51
CA GLN A 21 -16.54 3.83 19.29
C GLN A 21 -17.90 3.20 19.58
N PRO A 22 -19.01 3.83 19.17
CA PRO A 22 -20.31 3.20 19.28
C PRO A 22 -20.25 1.82 18.60
N PRO A 23 -20.94 0.80 19.14
CA PRO A 23 -20.91 -0.53 18.56
C PRO A 23 -21.31 -0.45 17.08
N LEU A 24 -20.55 -1.17 16.24
CA LEU A 24 -20.78 -1.19 14.81
C LEU A 24 -22.24 -1.60 14.55
N PRO A 25 -22.99 -0.86 13.71
CA PRO A 25 -24.32 -1.28 13.30
C PRO A 25 -24.33 -2.72 12.80
N GLU A 26 -25.29 -3.52 13.26
CA GLU A 26 -25.38 -4.97 12.97
C GLU A 26 -25.31 -5.27 11.47
N ALA A 27 -25.97 -4.45 10.65
CA ALA A 27 -25.93 -4.56 9.19
C ALA A 27 -24.52 -4.49 8.60
N ILE A 28 -23.63 -3.68 9.19
CA ILE A 28 -22.24 -3.54 8.74
C ILE A 28 -21.41 -4.71 9.26
N GLY A 29 -21.65 -5.17 10.49
CA GLY A 29 -20.99 -6.38 11.03
C GLY A 29 -21.26 -7.60 10.16
N ASN A 30 -22.52 -7.83 9.82
CA ASN A 30 -22.94 -8.93 8.94
C ASN A 30 -22.29 -8.83 7.55
N LEU A 31 -22.12 -7.62 7.01
CA LEU A 31 -21.48 -7.41 5.71
C LEU A 31 -19.98 -7.74 5.76
N ILE A 32 -19.29 -7.33 6.82
CA ILE A 32 -17.86 -7.63 7.01
C ILE A 32 -17.66 -9.14 7.14
N GLU A 33 -18.51 -9.84 7.89
CA GLU A 33 -18.44 -11.29 8.02
C GLU A 33 -18.73 -11.99 6.68
N GLN A 34 -19.78 -11.57 5.98
CA GLN A 34 -20.16 -12.13 4.68
C GLN A 34 -19.05 -11.99 3.64
N TYR A 35 -18.36 -10.86 3.62
CA TYR A 35 -17.31 -10.54 2.65
C TYR A 35 -15.91 -10.58 3.27
N GLY A 36 -15.72 -11.33 4.36
CA GLY A 36 -14.44 -11.42 5.08
C GLY A 36 -13.27 -11.79 4.15
N VAL A 37 -13.54 -12.64 3.16
CA VAL A 37 -12.55 -13.08 2.16
C VAL A 37 -11.97 -11.92 1.33
N LEU A 38 -12.68 -10.80 1.16
CA LEU A 38 -12.17 -9.63 0.44
C LEU A 38 -11.04 -8.90 1.17
N PHE A 39 -10.91 -9.16 2.47
CA PHE A 39 -9.89 -8.55 3.34
C PHE A 39 -8.73 -9.49 3.65
N GLU A 40 -8.77 -10.74 3.16
CA GLU A 40 -7.64 -11.66 3.28
C GLU A 40 -6.48 -11.22 2.39
N GLU A 41 -5.26 -11.53 2.82
CA GLU A 41 -4.07 -11.26 2.02
C GLU A 41 -4.09 -12.14 0.75
N PRO A 42 -3.91 -11.56 -0.45
CA PRO A 42 -3.97 -12.31 -1.69
C PRO A 42 -2.81 -13.30 -1.79
N LYS A 43 -3.14 -14.57 -2.04
CA LYS A 43 -2.17 -15.67 -2.16
C LYS A 43 -1.83 -16.01 -3.62
N GLY A 44 -2.22 -15.16 -4.57
CA GLY A 44 -2.03 -15.39 -6.00
C GLY A 44 -2.79 -14.40 -6.88
N LEU A 45 -2.78 -14.68 -8.19
CA LEU A 45 -3.52 -13.88 -9.17
C LEU A 45 -5.03 -13.94 -8.90
N PRO A 46 -5.76 -12.83 -9.10
CA PRO A 46 -7.21 -12.83 -9.01
C PRO A 46 -7.82 -13.76 -10.08
N PRO A 47 -9.04 -14.25 -9.87
CA PRO A 47 -9.78 -14.98 -10.90
C PRO A 47 -9.84 -14.18 -12.20
N GLN A 48 -9.80 -14.89 -13.34
CA GLN A 48 -9.97 -14.26 -14.65
C GLN A 48 -11.26 -13.46 -14.70
N ARG A 49 -11.17 -12.26 -15.28
CA ARG A 49 -12.31 -11.35 -15.45
C ARG A 49 -12.56 -11.15 -16.95
N ALA A 50 -13.68 -10.50 -17.29
CA ALA A 50 -14.02 -10.22 -18.68
C ALA A 50 -13.01 -9.30 -19.40
N PHE A 51 -12.20 -8.57 -18.65
CA PHE A 51 -11.21 -7.63 -19.18
C PHE A 51 -9.89 -7.80 -18.43
N ASP A 52 -8.83 -8.05 -19.18
CA ASP A 52 -7.45 -8.02 -18.69
C ASP A 52 -6.78 -6.70 -19.06
N HIS A 53 -5.79 -6.31 -18.26
CA HIS A 53 -4.98 -5.14 -18.58
C HIS A 53 -4.06 -5.45 -19.77
N SER A 54 -4.07 -4.58 -20.78
CA SER A 54 -3.19 -4.66 -21.93
C SER A 54 -2.50 -3.32 -22.14
N ILE A 55 -1.20 -3.37 -22.48
CA ILE A 55 -0.38 -2.19 -22.80
C ILE A 55 -0.07 -2.26 -24.30
N PRO A 56 -0.86 -1.62 -25.17
CA PRO A 56 -0.59 -1.62 -26.60
C PRO A 56 0.67 -0.79 -26.90
N LEU A 57 1.57 -1.36 -27.71
CA LEU A 57 2.76 -0.66 -28.17
C LEU A 57 2.42 0.21 -29.39
N VAL A 58 3.04 1.38 -29.48
CA VAL A 58 2.98 2.20 -30.70
C VAL A 58 3.65 1.45 -31.86
N PRO A 59 3.17 1.58 -33.11
CA PRO A 59 3.80 0.94 -34.26
C PRO A 59 5.28 1.31 -34.38
N GLY A 60 6.15 0.31 -34.50
CA GLY A 60 7.60 0.49 -34.59
C GLY A 60 8.31 0.74 -33.25
N ALA A 61 7.62 0.63 -32.11
CA ALA A 61 8.24 0.72 -30.79
C ALA A 61 9.39 -0.28 -30.64
N ARG A 62 10.54 0.21 -30.17
CA ARG A 62 11.71 -0.64 -29.87
C ARG A 62 11.73 -0.95 -28.37
N PRO A 63 12.18 -2.17 -27.98
CA PRO A 63 12.33 -2.50 -26.58
C PRO A 63 13.29 -1.57 -25.85
N VAL A 64 12.88 -1.10 -24.67
CA VAL A 64 13.75 -0.36 -23.75
C VAL A 64 14.35 -1.35 -22.78
N ASN A 65 15.67 -1.52 -22.80
CA ASN A 65 16.40 -2.41 -21.91
C ASN A 65 17.50 -1.63 -21.20
N LEU A 66 17.18 -1.17 -20.00
CA LEU A 66 18.04 -0.34 -19.17
C LEU A 66 18.70 -1.17 -18.08
N ARG A 67 19.96 -0.84 -17.77
CA ARG A 67 20.70 -1.48 -16.68
C ARG A 67 20.12 -1.06 -15.32
N PRO A 68 20.10 -1.95 -14.31
CA PRO A 68 19.71 -1.59 -12.95
C PRO A 68 20.57 -0.46 -12.38
N TYR A 69 19.98 0.37 -11.50
CA TYR A 69 20.72 1.40 -10.79
C TYR A 69 21.67 0.79 -9.75
N ARG A 70 22.66 1.60 -9.33
CA ARG A 70 23.53 1.23 -8.21
C ARG A 70 22.81 1.53 -6.91
N HIS A 71 22.63 0.50 -6.09
CA HIS A 71 22.05 0.59 -4.75
C HIS A 71 23.14 0.42 -3.69
N SER A 72 22.94 1.04 -2.53
CA SER A 72 23.72 0.67 -1.34
C SER A 72 23.38 -0.76 -0.91
N PRO A 73 24.23 -1.45 -0.11
CA PRO A 73 23.92 -2.78 0.38
C PRO A 73 22.54 -2.88 1.04
N ALA A 74 22.22 -1.96 1.97
CA ALA A 74 20.93 -1.95 2.66
C ALA A 74 19.72 -1.76 1.72
N GLN A 75 19.85 -0.92 0.69
CA GLN A 75 18.78 -0.75 -0.30
C GLN A 75 18.59 -2.00 -1.15
N LYS A 76 19.69 -2.65 -1.53
CA LYS A 76 19.64 -3.88 -2.30
C LYS A 76 18.96 -4.99 -1.49
N ASP A 77 19.31 -5.12 -0.21
CA ASP A 77 18.71 -6.12 0.69
C ASP A 77 17.20 -5.93 0.82
N GLU A 78 16.73 -4.67 0.96
CA GLU A 78 15.29 -4.39 1.05
C GLU A 78 14.56 -4.66 -0.28
N VAL A 79 15.17 -4.31 -1.42
CA VAL A 79 14.62 -4.63 -2.74
C VAL A 79 14.50 -6.14 -2.92
N GLU A 80 15.54 -6.90 -2.57
CA GLU A 80 15.52 -8.36 -2.67
C GLU A 80 14.47 -9.00 -1.75
N ARG A 81 14.30 -8.47 -0.53
CA ARG A 81 13.25 -8.90 0.41
C ARG A 81 11.85 -8.70 -0.17
N GLN A 82 11.54 -7.50 -0.68
CA GLN A 82 10.23 -7.21 -1.27
C GLN A 82 9.98 -8.02 -2.55
N VAL A 83 11.00 -8.21 -3.39
CA VAL A 83 10.90 -9.06 -4.59
C VAL A 83 10.56 -10.50 -4.21
N ALA A 84 11.21 -11.07 -3.19
CA ALA A 84 10.90 -12.41 -2.72
C ALA A 84 9.47 -12.55 -2.19
N GLU A 85 8.99 -11.54 -1.44
CA GLU A 85 7.62 -11.47 -0.93
C GLU A 85 6.59 -11.41 -2.07
N MET A 86 6.80 -10.52 -3.05
CA MET A 86 5.91 -10.40 -4.22
C MET A 86 5.91 -11.66 -5.10
N LEU A 87 7.04 -12.35 -5.22
CA LEU A 87 7.13 -13.65 -5.90
C LEU A 87 6.32 -14.72 -5.16
N ALA A 88 6.41 -14.77 -3.83
CA ALA A 88 5.66 -15.71 -3.00
C ALA A 88 4.15 -15.45 -3.05
N GLN A 89 3.73 -14.18 -3.10
CA GLN A 89 2.33 -13.77 -3.27
C GLN A 89 1.82 -13.94 -4.71
N GLY A 90 2.69 -14.22 -5.69
CA GLY A 90 2.31 -14.36 -7.10
C GLY A 90 1.95 -13.04 -7.79
N ILE A 91 2.37 -11.89 -7.24
CA ILE A 91 2.17 -10.56 -7.83
C ILE A 91 3.07 -10.37 -9.05
N ILE A 92 4.30 -10.90 -8.98
CA ILE A 92 5.29 -10.87 -10.06
C ILE A 92 5.78 -12.29 -10.37
N GLN A 93 6.44 -12.44 -11.52
CA GLN A 93 7.10 -13.68 -11.92
C GLN A 93 8.40 -13.40 -12.67
N PRO A 94 9.38 -14.33 -12.65
CA PRO A 94 10.56 -14.22 -13.50
C PRO A 94 10.16 -14.12 -14.97
N SER A 95 10.86 -13.29 -15.74
CA SER A 95 10.61 -13.13 -17.18
C SER A 95 11.89 -13.04 -17.98
N VAL A 96 11.81 -13.38 -19.26
CA VAL A 96 12.89 -13.18 -20.25
C VAL A 96 12.45 -12.11 -21.25
N SER A 97 12.02 -10.96 -20.71
CA SER A 97 11.48 -9.86 -21.50
C SER A 97 12.59 -9.10 -22.25
N PRO A 98 12.36 -8.67 -23.49
CA PRO A 98 13.26 -7.74 -24.17
C PRO A 98 13.16 -6.31 -23.59
N PHE A 99 12.12 -6.03 -22.78
CA PHE A 99 11.95 -4.78 -22.05
C PHE A 99 12.42 -4.94 -20.60
N ALA A 100 13.23 -4.00 -20.12
CA ALA A 100 13.68 -3.90 -18.73
C ALA A 100 13.86 -2.44 -18.32
N SER A 101 13.31 -2.08 -17.17
CA SER A 101 13.43 -0.77 -16.54
C SER A 101 14.03 -0.91 -15.15
N PRO A 102 14.89 0.03 -14.70
CA PRO A 102 15.48 -0.03 -13.38
C PRO A 102 14.46 0.33 -12.30
N VAL A 103 14.61 -0.28 -11.12
CA VAL A 103 13.78 -0.01 -9.93
C VAL A 103 14.47 1.04 -9.05
N LEU A 104 13.66 1.84 -8.34
CA LEU A 104 14.11 2.75 -7.30
C LEU A 104 13.34 2.43 -6.02
N LEU A 105 14.05 2.28 -4.92
CA LEU A 105 13.47 2.19 -3.57
C LEU A 105 13.15 3.62 -3.10
N VAL A 106 11.90 3.86 -2.68
CA VAL A 106 11.37 5.19 -2.31
C VAL A 106 11.12 5.33 -0.82
#